data_AF-A0A2T8KYB9-F1
#
_entry.id   AF-A0A2T8KYB9-F1
#
_cell.length_a   1.000
_cell.length_b   1.000
_cell.length_c   1.000
_cell.angle_alpha   90.00
_cell.angle_beta   90.00
_cell.angle_gamma   90.00
#
_symmetry.space_group_name_H-M   'P 1'
#
loop_
_entity.id
_entity.type
_entity.pdbx_description
1 polymer ?
#
loop_
_entity_poly.entity_id
_entity_poly.type
_entity_poly.pdbx_seq_one_letter_code
_entity_poly.pdbx_strand_id
1 'polypeptide(L)' 'MWALRKTRNNMVFSDRLLTSPSVVIHKMLVFLNNWKMLVKAKEMQGVEELIYKLVERVGSVA' A
#
# COMPACT_ATOMS: atom_id res chain seq x y z
N MET A 1 7.38 3.84 6.33
CA MET A 1 7.93 4.16 4.99
C MET A 1 7.44 5.51 4.49
N TRP A 2 8.35 6.47 4.28
CA TRP A 2 8.03 7.77 3.67
C TRP A 2 7.41 7.63 2.26
N ALA A 3 7.89 6.67 1.46
CA ALA A 3 7.42 6.41 0.10
C ALA A 3 5.92 6.08 0.05
N LEU A 4 5.43 5.16 0.88
CA LEU A 4 3.99 4.83 0.96
C LEU A 4 3.12 6.04 1.28
N ARG A 5 3.56 6.85 2.26
CA ARG A 5 2.84 8.07 2.66
C ARG A 5 2.78 9.08 1.52
N LYS A 6 3.88 9.27 0.79
CA LYS A 6 3.92 10.15 -0.39
C LYS A 6 3.07 9.62 -1.54
N THR A 7 3.13 8.32 -1.82
CA THR A 7 2.33 7.67 -2.87
C THR A 7 0.84 7.78 -2.56
N ARG A 8 0.41 7.42 -1.35
CA ARG A 8 -1.00 7.59 -0.91
C ARG A 8 -1.46 9.04 -1.03
N ASN A 9 -0.68 9.99 -0.51
CA ASN A 9 -1.07 11.40 -0.55
C ASN A 9 -1.14 11.93 -1.99
N ASN A 10 -0.21 11.54 -2.86
CA ASN A 10 -0.24 11.93 -4.27
C ASN A 10 -1.42 11.29 -5.04
N MET A 11 -1.95 10.16 -4.57
CA MET A 11 -3.12 9.52 -5.19
C MET A 11 -4.44 10.09 -4.66
N VAL A 12 -4.47 10.60 -3.42
CA VAL A 12 -5.68 11.15 -2.78
C VAL A 12 -5.84 12.65 -3.01
N PHE A 13 -4.74 13.41 -3.05
CA PHE A 13 -4.75 14.87 -3.05
C PHE A 13 -4.29 15.52 -4.36
N SER A 14 -3.79 14.74 -5.32
CA SER A 14 -3.60 15.22 -6.67
C SER A 14 -4.92 14.99 -7.40
N ASP A 15 -5.42 15.96 -8.16
CA ASP A 15 -6.68 16.00 -8.95
C ASP A 15 -6.91 14.83 -9.93
N ARG A 16 -6.14 13.75 -9.83
CA ARG A 16 -6.41 12.47 -10.47
C ARG A 16 -7.61 11.84 -9.76
N LEU A 17 -8.78 11.98 -10.37
CA LEU A 17 -9.98 11.21 -10.05
C LEU A 17 -9.63 9.72 -10.06
N LEU A 18 -9.34 9.16 -8.90
CA LEU A 18 -9.28 7.72 -8.73
C LEU A 18 -10.69 7.19 -8.94
N THR A 19 -10.85 6.31 -9.93
CA THR A 19 -12.14 5.69 -10.26
C THR A 19 -12.70 4.88 -9.09
N SER A 20 -11.83 4.34 -8.22
CA SER A 20 -12.23 3.68 -6.98
C SER A 20 -11.11 3.76 -5.93
N PRO A 21 -11.44 3.91 -4.63
CA PRO A 21 -10.50 3.79 -3.53
C PRO A 21 -9.73 2.45 -3.51
N SER A 22 -10.29 1.37 -4.08
CA SER A 22 -9.63 0.07 -4.17
C SER A 22 -8.33 0.12 -4.97
N VAL A 23 -8.25 1.03 -5.97
CA VAL A 23 -7.06 1.24 -6.80
C VAL A 23 -5.85 1.66 -5.94
N VAL A 24 -6.08 2.42 -4.87
CA VAL A 24 -5.01 2.82 -3.92
C VAL A 24 -4.47 1.60 -3.20
N ILE A 25 -5.35 0.72 -2.73
CA ILE A 25 -4.98 -0.47 -1.97
C ILE A 25 -4.17 -1.43 -2.85
N HIS A 26 -4.60 -1.66 -4.10
CA HIS A 26 -3.85 -2.49 -5.05
C HIS A 26 -2.47 -1.91 -5.37
N LYS A 27 -2.37 -0.59 -5.59
CA LYS A 27 -1.07 0.07 -5.83
C LYS A 27 -0.15 -0.04 -4.62
N MET A 28 -0.68 0.08 -3.40
CA MET A 28 0.09 -0.13 -2.17
C MET A 28 0.57 -1.57 -2.03
N LEU A 29 -0.27 -2.56 -2.33
CA LEU A 29 0.11 -3.98 -2.30
C LEU A 29 1.22 -4.29 -3.29
N VAL A 30 1.12 -3.81 -4.54
CA VAL A 30 2.15 -4.00 -5.57
C VAL A 30 3.47 -3.33 -5.14
N PHE A 31 3.41 -2.13 -4.59
CA PHE A 31 4.59 -1.44 -4.06
C PHE A 31 5.24 -2.25 -2.93
N LEU A 32 4.47 -2.69 -1.95
CA LEU A 32 4.99 -3.44 -0.81
C LEU A 32 5.59 -4.79 -1.23
N ASN A 33 4.92 -5.55 -2.10
CA ASN A 33 5.41 -6.85 -2.53
C ASN A 33 6.72 -6.76 -3.32
N ASN A 34 6.87 -5.75 -4.18
CA ASN A 34 8.07 -5.60 -5.00
C ASN A 34 9.23 -4.95 -4.24
N TRP A 35 8.96 -4.07 -3.28
CA TRP A 35 9.98 -3.25 -2.62
C TRP A 35 10.29 -3.68 -1.19
N LYS A 36 9.57 -4.66 -0.61
CA LYS A 36 9.83 -5.15 0.77
C LYS A 36 11.25 -5.67 0.97
N MET A 37 11.91 -6.17 -0.08
CA MET A 37 13.29 -6.66 -0.01
C MET A 37 14.31 -5.55 0.32
N LEU A 38 13.95 -4.29 0.13
CA LEU A 38 14.80 -3.13 0.43
C LEU A 38 14.61 -2.60 1.85
N VAL A 39 13.68 -3.20 2.61
CA VAL A 39 13.35 -2.80 3.98
C VAL A 39 14.38 -3.44 4.92
N LYS A 40 14.74 -2.73 5.99
CA LYS A 40 15.64 -3.27 7.02
C LYS A 40 14.97 -4.49 7.66
N ALA A 41 15.75 -5.52 7.99
CA ALA A 41 15.22 -6.75 8.59
C ALA A 41 14.31 -6.49 9.81
N LYS A 42 14.68 -5.53 10.66
CA LYS A 42 13.89 -5.11 11.84
C LYS A 42 12.51 -4.50 11.52
N GLU A 43 12.30 -4.03 10.29
CA GLU A 43 11.06 -3.43 9.82
C GLU A 43 10.23 -4.39 8.95
N MET A 44 10.82 -5.54 8.56
CA MET A 44 10.21 -6.52 7.65
C MET A 44 8.89 -7.07 8.21
N GLN A 45 8.87 -7.44 9.49
CA GLN A 45 7.68 -7.96 10.16
C GLN A 45 6.50 -6.97 10.11
N GLY A 46 6.77 -5.68 10.33
CA GLY A 46 5.74 -4.63 10.25
C GLY A 46 5.24 -4.40 8.82
N VAL A 47 6.07 -4.67 7.81
CA VAL A 47 5.67 -4.63 6.40
C VAL A 47 4.80 -5.82 6.03
N GLU A 48 5.13 -7.02 6.51
CA GLU A 48 4.32 -8.22 6.30
C GLU A 48 2.94 -8.10 6.96
N GLU A 49 2.88 -7.57 8.19
CA GLU A 49 1.63 -7.29 8.88
C GLU A 49 0.77 -6.25 8.12
N LEU A 50 1.40 -5.23 7.55
CA LEU A 50 0.72 -4.24 6.72
C LEU A 50 0.17 -4.87 5.42
N ILE A 51 0.93 -5.75 4.76
CA ILE A 51 0.46 -6.49 3.58
C ILE A 51 -0.74 -7.35 3.95
N TYR A 52 -0.67 -8.10 5.05
CA TYR A 52 -1.77 -8.93 5.53
C TYR A 52 -3.06 -8.13 5.74
N LYS A 53 -2.98 -6.99 6.45
CA LYS A 53 -4.11 -6.08 6.68
C LYS A 53 -4.68 -5.52 5.38
N LEU A 54 -3.84 -5.19 4.40
CA LEU A 54 -4.30 -4.68 3.11
C LEU A 54 -5.01 -5.78 2.29
N VAL A 55 -4.51 -7.02 2.30
CA VAL A 55 -5.14 -8.15 1.62
C VAL A 55 -6.50 -8.50 2.23
N GLU A 56 -6.59 -8.57 3.56
CA GLU A 56 -7.85 -8.79 4.29
C GLU A 56 -8.91 -7.76 3.87
N ARG A 57 -8.52 -6.49 3.76
CA ARG A 57 -9.41 -5.39 3.38
C ARG A 57 -9.80 -5.37 1.90
N VAL A 58 -8.99 -5.94 1.01
CA VAL A 58 -9.40 -6.15 -0.39
C VAL A 58 -10.47 -7.23 -0.47
N GLY A 59 -10.31 -8.34 0.25
CA GLY A 59 -11.26 -9.45 0.24
C GLY A 59 -12.61 -9.15 0.91
N SER A 60 -12.67 -8.14 1.77
CA SER A 60 -13.90 -7.70 2.44
C SER A 60 -14.59 -6.50 1.78
N VAL A 61 -14.05 -5.98 0.67
CA VAL A 61 -14.61 -4.89 -0.15
C VAL A 61 -15.08 -5.38 -1.54
N ALA A 62 -14.84 -6.66 -1.86
CA ALA A 62 -15.34 -7.35 -3.05
C ALA A 62 -16.68 -8.04 -2.76
#